data_AF-A0A354WW21-F1
#
_entry.id   AF-A0A354WW21-F1
#
_cell.length_a   1.000
_cell.length_b   1.000
_cell.length_c   1.000
_cell.angle_alpha   90.00
_cell.angle_beta   90.00
_cell.angle_gamma   90.00
#
_symmetry.space_group_name_H-M   'P 1'
#
loop_
_entity.id
_entity.type
_entity.pdbx_description
1 polymer ?
#
loop_
_entity_poly.entity_id
_entity_poly.type
_entity_poly.pdbx_seq_one_letter_code
_entity_poly.pdbx_strand_id
1 'polypeptide(L)'
;MRNSLPDNIELVNESPSFEELGKYVSSAHFVLAPYMADTVLSSGMLMDSLSYGAKVIGPDVGSFRDYSRNPMLDVYTFRSFADIPRIVAKEKNATRSLDEYAKFLDSHDWDHFVVNLMEILNGRRTDDGI
;
A
#
# COMPACT_ATOMS: atom_id res chain seq x y z
N MET A 1 7.06 -2.10 -31.02
CA MET A 1 7.18 -0.71 -30.56
C MET A 1 8.14 -0.67 -29.36
N ARG A 2 9.44 -0.47 -29.59
CA ARG A 2 10.42 -0.08 -28.55
C ARG A 2 10.90 1.31 -28.94
N ASN A 3 10.03 2.31 -28.78
CA ASN A 3 10.44 3.71 -28.92
C ASN A 3 11.17 4.10 -27.63
N SER A 4 12.30 4.79 -27.78
CA SER A 4 13.29 5.15 -26.74
C SER A 4 12.68 5.52 -25.39
N LEU A 5 12.87 4.67 -24.38
CA LEU A 5 12.67 5.07 -22.99
C LEU A 5 13.78 6.08 -22.60
N PRO A 6 13.46 7.12 -21.83
CA PRO A 6 14.49 7.96 -21.20
C PRO A 6 15.45 7.12 -20.35
N ASP A 7 16.71 7.55 -20.24
CA ASP A 7 17.77 6.84 -19.51
C ASP A 7 17.45 6.60 -18.02
N ASN A 8 16.50 7.36 -17.47
CA ASN A 8 16.06 7.29 -16.08
C ASN A 8 14.80 6.43 -15.86
N ILE A 9 14.35 5.67 -16.87
CA ILE A 9 13.17 4.81 -16.79
C ILE A 9 13.54 3.39 -17.19
N GLU A 10 13.33 2.46 -16.27
CA GLU A 10 13.42 1.03 -16.52
C GLU A 10 12.03 0.43 -16.69
N LEU A 11 11.83 -0.36 -17.75
CA LEU A 11 10.59 -1.10 -18.00
C LEU A 11 10.85 -2.60 -17.87
N VAL A 12 10.25 -3.20 -16.86
CA VAL A 12 10.25 -4.64 -16.60
C VAL A 12 8.96 -5.22 -17.21
N ASN A 13 9.07 -5.87 -18.37
CA ASN A 13 7.92 -6.44 -19.11
C ASN A 13 7.83 -7.97 -18.91
N GLU A 14 7.65 -8.36 -17.66
CA GLU A 14 7.54 -9.75 -17.20
C GLU A 14 6.57 -9.83 -16.02
N SER A 15 6.24 -11.05 -15.59
CA SER A 15 5.43 -11.30 -14.40
C SER A 15 6.34 -11.73 -13.25
N PRO A 16 6.93 -10.79 -12.49
CA PRO A 16 7.83 -11.13 -11.38
C PRO A 16 7.10 -11.95 -10.31
N SER A 17 7.84 -12.85 -9.70
CA SER A 17 7.38 -13.55 -8.48
C SER A 17 7.21 -12.59 -7.32
N PHE A 18 6.50 -13.01 -6.27
CA PHE A 18 6.38 -12.23 -5.03
C PHE A 18 7.75 -11.92 -4.40
N GLU A 19 8.72 -12.82 -4.50
CA GLU A 19 10.07 -12.59 -3.97
C GLU A 19 10.78 -11.46 -4.75
N GLU A 20 10.66 -11.46 -6.08
CA GLU A 20 11.24 -10.43 -6.95
C GLU A 20 10.55 -9.08 -6.76
N LEU A 21 9.22 -9.07 -6.64
CA LEU A 21 8.45 -7.87 -6.31
C LEU A 21 8.90 -7.26 -4.98
N GLY A 22 9.12 -8.08 -3.95
CA GLY A 22 9.65 -7.61 -2.67
C GLY A 22 11.02 -6.93 -2.79
N LYS A 23 11.90 -7.41 -3.67
CA LYS A 23 13.21 -6.78 -3.96
C LYS A 23 13.05 -5.42 -4.64
N TYR A 24 12.12 -5.30 -5.58
CA TYR A 24 11.81 -4.01 -6.21
C TYR A 24 11.21 -3.02 -5.21
N VAL A 25 10.26 -3.45 -4.40
CA VAL A 25 9.58 -2.58 -3.44
C VAL A 25 10.51 -2.12 -2.32
N SER A 26 11.34 -3.01 -1.78
CA SER A 26 12.28 -2.67 -0.70
C SER A 26 13.41 -1.72 -1.12
N SER A 27 13.78 -1.70 -2.40
CA SER A 27 14.75 -0.76 -2.95
C SER A 27 14.14 0.57 -3.40
N ALA A 28 12.81 0.64 -3.52
CA ALA A 28 12.10 1.84 -3.93
C ALA A 28 11.88 2.80 -2.76
N HIS A 29 12.02 4.11 -3.03
CA HIS A 29 11.60 5.13 -2.06
C HIS A 29 10.09 5.21 -1.90
N PHE A 30 9.36 4.95 -2.99
CA PHE A 30 7.90 4.94 -3.02
C PHE A 30 7.42 3.95 -4.05
N VAL A 31 6.27 3.33 -3.76
CA VAL A 31 5.43 2.67 -4.76
C VAL A 31 4.34 3.65 -5.18
N LEU A 32 4.21 3.89 -6.48
CA LEU A 32 3.23 4.83 -7.03
C LEU A 32 2.10 4.05 -7.72
N ALA A 33 0.86 4.35 -7.35
CA ALA A 33 -0.35 3.91 -8.02
C ALA A 33 -0.96 5.08 -8.83
N PRO A 34 -0.66 5.20 -10.15
CA PRO A 34 -0.95 6.41 -10.91
C PRO A 34 -2.34 6.45 -11.60
N TYR A 35 -3.32 5.63 -11.18
CA TYR A 35 -4.64 5.57 -11.83
C TYR A 35 -5.70 6.44 -11.15
N MET A 36 -6.77 6.74 -11.91
CA MET A 36 -7.94 7.48 -11.47
C MET A 36 -9.04 6.53 -10.97
N ALA A 37 -9.49 6.81 -9.75
CA ALA A 37 -10.61 6.35 -8.90
C ALA A 37 -11.60 5.23 -9.29
N ASP A 38 -11.84 4.92 -10.56
CA ASP A 38 -13.02 4.15 -10.95
C ASP A 38 -12.84 2.62 -10.85
N THR A 39 -11.68 2.14 -10.35
CA THR A 39 -11.40 0.70 -10.24
C THR A 39 -11.19 0.26 -8.81
N VAL A 40 -12.08 -0.62 -8.32
CA VAL A 40 -12.09 -1.27 -7.00
C VAL A 40 -10.90 -2.23 -6.77
N LEU A 41 -10.10 -2.50 -7.80
CA LEU A 41 -9.00 -3.49 -7.76
C LEU A 41 -7.72 -3.00 -7.06
N SER A 42 -7.75 -1.81 -6.44
CA SER A 42 -6.57 -1.15 -5.89
C SER A 42 -6.09 -1.66 -4.54
N SER A 43 -6.96 -2.32 -3.75
CA SER A 43 -6.66 -2.71 -2.37
C SER A 43 -5.64 -3.83 -2.28
N GLY A 44 -5.65 -4.79 -3.22
CA GLY A 44 -4.67 -5.89 -3.25
C GLY A 44 -3.24 -5.37 -3.44
N MET A 45 -3.01 -4.57 -4.49
CA MET A 45 -1.70 -3.97 -4.74
C MET A 45 -1.23 -3.08 -3.59
N LEU A 46 -2.15 -2.30 -3.00
CA LEU A 46 -1.85 -1.48 -1.81
C LEU A 46 -1.40 -2.37 -0.65
N MET A 47 -2.14 -3.42 -0.33
CA MET A 47 -1.81 -4.33 0.78
C MET A 47 -0.52 -5.10 0.55
N ASP A 48 -0.30 -5.61 -0.66
CA ASP A 48 0.95 -6.29 -1.02
C ASP A 48 2.14 -5.34 -0.83
N SER A 49 2.02 -4.10 -1.29
CA SER A 49 3.08 -3.10 -1.11
C SER A 49 3.32 -2.77 0.35
N LEU A 50 2.26 -2.62 1.15
CA LEU A 50 2.38 -2.40 2.60
C LEU A 50 3.00 -3.63 3.30
N SER A 51 2.70 -4.85 2.88
CA SER A 51 3.34 -6.04 3.46
C SER A 51 4.87 -6.05 3.26
N TYR A 52 5.37 -5.35 2.24
CA TYR A 52 6.79 -5.21 1.95
C TYR A 52 7.47 -3.99 2.59
N GLY A 53 6.78 -3.19 3.40
CA GLY A 53 7.41 -1.99 3.97
C GLY A 53 7.29 -0.74 3.12
N ALA A 54 6.49 -0.76 2.05
CA ALA A 54 6.45 0.34 1.11
C ALA A 54 5.85 1.62 1.73
N LYS A 55 6.42 2.76 1.30
CA LYS A 55 5.70 4.02 1.27
C LYS A 55 4.90 4.08 -0.02
N VAL A 56 3.59 4.24 0.07
CA VAL A 56 2.69 4.19 -1.08
C VAL A 56 2.11 5.56 -1.37
N ILE A 57 2.17 5.99 -2.63
CA ILE A 57 1.50 7.20 -3.13
C ILE A 57 0.36 6.76 -4.06
N GLY A 58 -0.88 7.13 -3.74
CA GLY A 58 -2.07 6.77 -4.52
C GLY A 58 -3.10 7.89 -4.63
N PRO A 59 -4.19 7.72 -5.39
CA PRO A 59 -5.25 8.73 -5.51
C PRO A 59 -6.02 8.92 -4.18
N ASP A 60 -6.56 10.12 -3.91
CA ASP A 60 -7.38 10.44 -2.71
C ASP A 60 -8.80 9.84 -2.76
N VAL A 61 -8.88 8.51 -2.89
CA VAL A 61 -10.12 7.72 -3.05
C VAL A 61 -9.97 6.32 -2.47
N GLY A 62 -11.11 5.69 -2.15
CA GLY A 62 -11.17 4.29 -1.69
C GLY A 62 -10.19 3.98 -0.54
N SER A 63 -9.56 2.79 -0.62
CA SER A 63 -8.62 2.32 0.39
C SER A 63 -7.44 3.27 0.61
N PHE A 64 -6.92 3.94 -0.43
CA PHE A 64 -5.80 4.88 -0.23
C PHE A 64 -6.20 6.03 0.69
N ARG A 65 -7.40 6.60 0.51
CA ARG A 65 -7.92 7.64 1.40
C ARG A 65 -8.11 7.13 2.81
N ASP A 66 -8.66 5.93 2.95
CA ASP A 66 -8.96 5.36 4.27
C ASP A 66 -7.66 5.05 5.04
N TYR A 67 -6.68 4.42 4.39
CA TYR A 67 -5.39 4.10 5.00
C TYR A 67 -4.46 5.31 5.18
N SER A 68 -4.58 6.36 4.37
CA SER A 68 -3.81 7.60 4.57
C SER A 68 -4.10 8.32 5.89
N ARG A 69 -5.25 8.02 6.51
CA ARG A 69 -5.63 8.55 7.82
C ARG A 69 -5.04 7.76 8.97
N ASN A 70 -4.49 6.58 8.70
CA ASN A 70 -3.86 5.76 9.73
C ASN A 70 -2.41 6.24 9.93
N PRO A 71 -2.07 6.81 11.11
CA PRO A 71 -0.73 7.31 11.37
C PRO A 71 0.34 6.23 11.43
N MET A 72 -0.03 4.95 11.49
CA MET A 72 0.91 3.81 11.47
C MET A 72 1.31 3.40 10.05
N LEU A 73 0.54 3.81 9.03
CA LEU A 73 0.78 3.45 7.63
C LEU A 73 1.40 4.58 6.83
N ASP A 74 2.33 4.22 5.94
CA ASP A 74 2.99 5.18 5.04
C ASP A 74 2.21 5.27 3.72
N VAL A 75 0.95 5.69 3.82
CA VAL A 75 0.06 5.88 2.67
C VAL A 75 -0.20 7.37 2.47
N TYR A 76 0.15 7.87 1.30
CA TYR A 76 0.03 9.27 0.93
C TYR A 76 -0.90 9.39 -0.27
N THR A 77 -1.77 10.41 -0.26
CA THR A 77 -2.75 10.60 -1.33
C THR A 77 -2.49 11.86 -2.15
N PHE A 78 -2.81 11.79 -3.45
CA PHE A 78 -2.81 12.93 -4.36
C PHE A 78 -4.19 13.13 -5.00
N ARG A 79 -4.51 14.37 -5.35
CA ARG A 79 -5.70 14.72 -6.15
C ARG A 79 -5.34 15.06 -7.59
N SER A 80 -4.11 15.49 -7.81
CA SER A 80 -3.51 15.72 -9.12
C SER A 80 -2.05 15.27 -9.11
N PHE A 81 -1.51 14.87 -10.26
CA PHE A 81 -0.10 14.53 -10.38
C PHE A 81 0.84 15.67 -9.97
N ALA A 82 0.36 16.92 -10.02
CA ALA A 82 1.11 18.08 -9.52
C ALA A 82 1.37 18.05 -8.00
N ASP A 83 0.61 17.26 -7.23
CA ASP A 83 0.80 17.13 -5.78
C ASP A 83 1.98 16.23 -5.43
N ILE A 84 2.32 15.28 -6.31
CA ILE A 84 3.29 14.21 -6.05
C ILE A 84 4.69 14.75 -5.73
N PRO A 85 5.27 15.71 -6.49
CA PRO A 85 6.60 16.23 -6.18
C PRO A 85 6.72 16.77 -4.75
N ARG A 86 5.66 17.41 -4.24
CA ARG A 86 5.63 17.94 -2.87
C ARG A 86 5.61 16.81 -1.84
N ILE A 87 4.83 15.75 -2.09
CA ILE A 87 4.77 14.57 -1.22
C ILE A 87 6.15 13.91 -1.17
N VAL A 88 6.78 13.68 -2.33
CA VAL A 88 8.11 13.06 -2.42
C VAL A 88 9.15 13.91 -1.67
N ALA A 89 9.18 15.23 -1.88
CA ALA A 89 10.14 16.10 -1.22
C ALA A 89 10.03 16.06 0.32
N LYS A 90 8.81 15.95 0.84
CA LYS A 90 8.53 15.93 2.29
C LYS A 90 8.83 14.57 2.91
N GLU A 91 8.41 13.48 2.26
CA GLU A 91 8.33 12.16 2.89
C GLU A 91 9.45 11.19 2.48
N LYS A 92 10.26 11.53 1.46
CA LYS A 92 11.33 10.65 0.95
C LYS A 92 12.27 10.17 2.06
N ASN A 93 12.69 11.09 2.92
CA ASN A 93 13.65 10.81 4.01
C ASN A 93 12.98 10.57 5.38
N ALA A 94 11.65 10.63 5.45
CA ALA A 94 10.94 10.31 6.69
C ALA A 94 11.24 8.86 7.07
N THR A 95 11.82 8.63 8.24
CA THR A 95 12.12 7.27 8.72
C THR A 95 11.08 6.94 9.78
N ARG A 96 10.24 5.94 9.54
CA ARG A 96 9.30 5.44 10.55
C ARG A 96 9.89 4.21 11.23
N SER A 97 9.57 4.02 12.51
CA SER A 97 10.02 2.86 13.28
C SER A 97 9.49 1.57 12.66
N LEU A 98 10.40 0.69 12.25
CA LEU A 98 10.07 -0.65 11.74
C LEU A 98 9.28 -1.47 12.78
N ASP A 99 9.44 -1.19 14.07
CA ASP A 99 8.73 -1.90 15.15
C ASP A 99 7.22 -1.58 15.18
N GLU A 100 6.81 -0.36 14.81
CA GLU A 100 5.40 0.02 14.72
C GLU A 100 4.74 -0.52 13.46
N TYR A 101 5.51 -0.59 12.38
CA TYR A 101 5.09 -1.17 11.10
C TYR A 101 4.93 -2.69 11.18
N ALA A 102 5.89 -3.37 11.82
CA ALA A 102 5.82 -4.80 12.08
C ALA A 102 4.59 -5.15 12.91
N LYS A 103 4.28 -4.40 13.98
CA LYS A 103 3.07 -4.61 14.79
C LYS A 103 1.76 -4.46 13.99
N PHE A 104 1.73 -3.55 13.01
CA PHE A 104 0.55 -3.40 12.14
C PHE A 104 0.39 -4.59 11.20
N LEU A 105 1.49 -5.06 10.60
CA LEU A 105 1.47 -6.22 9.70
C LEU A 105 1.16 -7.53 10.45
N ASP A 106 1.72 -7.72 11.64
CA ASP A 106 1.51 -8.90 12.50
C ASP A 106 0.06 -8.98 13.02
N SER A 107 -0.69 -7.87 13.01
CA SER A 107 -2.12 -7.82 13.36
C SER A 107 -3.07 -7.87 12.16
N HIS A 108 -2.53 -7.81 10.93
CA HIS A 108 -3.29 -7.83 9.67
C HIS A 108 -2.77 -8.89 8.69
N ASP A 109 -2.05 -9.89 9.19
CA ASP A 109 -1.62 -11.04 8.41
C ASP A 109 -2.82 -11.91 8.00
N TRP A 110 -2.59 -12.79 7.02
CA TRP A 110 -3.64 -13.68 6.51
C TRP A 110 -4.18 -14.61 7.59
N ASP A 111 -3.37 -14.95 8.59
CA ASP A 111 -3.78 -15.84 9.68
C ASP A 111 -4.80 -15.14 10.60
N HIS A 112 -4.57 -13.87 10.95
CA HIS A 112 -5.49 -13.03 11.73
C HIS A 112 -6.73 -12.64 10.92
N PHE A 113 -6.62 -12.44 9.60
CA PHE A 113 -7.78 -12.25 8.73
C PHE A 113 -8.66 -13.50 8.69
N VAL A 114 -8.06 -14.69 8.53
CA VAL A 114 -8.79 -15.97 8.56
C VAL A 114 -9.44 -16.20 9.92
N VAL A 115 -8.75 -15.88 11.02
CA VAL A 115 -9.33 -15.97 12.37
C VAL A 115 -10.53 -15.02 12.52
N ASN A 116 -10.40 -13.74 12.17
CA ASN A 116 -11.50 -12.77 12.25
C ASN A 116 -12.68 -13.15 11.35
N LEU A 117 -12.40 -13.63 10.13
CA LEU A 117 -13.42 -14.09 9.20
C LEU A 117 -14.14 -15.33 9.76
N MET A 118 -13.40 -16.27 10.34
CA MET A 118 -13.97 -17.44 11.01
C MET A 118 -14.79 -17.07 12.24
N GLU A 119 -14.39 -16.05 13.02
CA GLU A 119 -15.18 -15.58 14.17
C GLU A 119 -16.51 -14.94 13.76
N ILE A 120 -16.51 -14.17 12.67
CA ILE A 120 -17.74 -13.59 12.09
C ILE A 120 -18.64 -14.70 11.53
N LEU A 121 -18.07 -15.67 10.80
CA LEU A 121 -18.81 -16.80 10.23
C LEU A 121 -19.34 -17.77 11.29
N ASN A 122 -18.65 -17.90 12.43
CA ASN A 122 -19.05 -18.74 13.57
C ASN A 122 -20.03 -18.04 14.53
N GLY A 123 -20.49 -16.84 14.22
CA GLY A 123 -21.71 -16.27 14.79
C GLY A 123 -21.64 -15.91 16.28
N ARG A 124 -20.60 -15.19 16.72
CA ARG A 124 -20.77 -14.37 17.94
C ARG A 124 -21.49 -13.07 17.57
N ARG A 125 -22.81 -13.05 17.74
CA ARG A 125 -23.53 -11.81 18.02
C ARG A 125 -22.84 -11.17 19.22
N THR A 126 -22.38 -9.95 19.09
CA THR A 126 -22.39 -9.03 20.23
C THR A 126 -23.85 -8.75 20.53
N ASP A 127 -24.48 -9.64 21.31
CA ASP A 127 -25.55 -9.22 22.19
C ASP A 127 -24.87 -8.36 23.25
N ASP A 128 -25.04 -7.05 23.18
CA ASP A 128 -25.04 -6.18 24.34
C ASP A 128 -25.91 -4.97 24.00
N GLY A 129 -27.19 -5.10 24.31
CA GLY A 129 -28.00 -3.95 24.66
C GLY A 129 -27.77 -3.65 26.14
N ILE A 130 -27.17 -2.49 26.42
CA ILE A 130 -27.66 -1.47 27.36
C ILE A 130 -27.31 -0.11 26.76
#